data_AF-B0F612-F1
#
_entry.id   AF-B0F612-F1
#
_cell.length_a   1.000
_cell.length_b   1.000
_cell.length_c   1.000
_cell.angle_alpha   90.00
_cell.angle_beta   90.00
_cell.angle_gamma   90.00
#
_symmetry.space_group_name_H-M   'P 1'
#
loop_
_entity.id
_entity.type
_entity.pdbx_description
1 polymer ?
#
loop_
_entity_poly.entity_id
_entity_poly.type
_entity_poly.pdbx_seq_one_letter_code
_entity_poly.pdbx_strand_id
1 'polypeptide(L)'
;AMLDELEASTGRTYELTSAIGVGHDKIEDVDYADAVQYMDYIFAMTYDFYGGWNNVVGHQTALYCGSFMRPGQCDGTGVDENGEAYKGPAYTSDNGIQLLLAQGVPASKLVLGAAMYGRGWEGVMPETLSDPADPMTGVGNGKLKGSTAQGVWEDGVIDYKGIKSFMLGDNIQGINGFQYGYDAQAEAPWVWNPTTGQLI
;
A
#
# COMPACT_ATOMS: atom_id res chain seq x y z
N ALA A 1 -31.11 10.94 8.13
CA ALA A 1 -32.45 10.40 8.42
C ALA A 1 -32.38 9.14 9.29
N MET A 2 -31.89 7.99 8.78
CA MET A 2 -31.98 6.73 9.56
C MET A 2 -31.14 6.72 10.87
N LEU A 3 -29.92 7.29 10.87
CA LEU A 3 -29.11 7.38 12.09
C LEU A 3 -29.69 8.42 13.06
N ASP A 4 -30.11 9.59 12.58
CA ASP A 4 -30.77 10.63 13.39
C ASP A 4 -32.02 10.09 14.12
N GLU A 5 -32.81 9.23 13.45
CA GLU A 5 -33.97 8.55 14.05
C GLU A 5 -33.57 7.58 15.18
N LEU A 6 -32.44 6.87 15.01
CA LEU A 6 -31.88 6.00 16.05
C LEU A 6 -31.33 6.81 17.23
N GLU A 7 -30.71 7.96 16.98
CA GLU A 7 -30.27 8.87 18.05
C GLU A 7 -31.46 9.37 18.87
N ALA A 8 -32.51 9.85 18.20
CA ALA A 8 -33.72 10.36 18.85
C ALA A 8 -34.44 9.30 19.69
N SER A 9 -34.48 8.05 19.24
CA SER A 9 -35.20 6.96 19.91
C SER A 9 -34.40 6.29 21.03
N THR A 10 -33.07 6.29 20.96
CA THR A 10 -32.21 5.57 21.92
C THR A 10 -31.46 6.48 22.88
N GLY A 11 -31.31 7.77 22.57
CA GLY A 11 -30.49 8.71 23.34
C GLY A 11 -28.98 8.46 23.23
N ARG A 12 -28.56 7.64 22.26
CA ARG A 12 -27.14 7.37 21.95
C ARG A 12 -26.69 8.22 20.76
N THR A 13 -25.39 8.42 20.63
CA THR A 13 -24.76 8.97 19.43
C THR A 13 -24.36 7.84 18.49
N TYR A 14 -24.55 8.02 17.18
CA TYR A 14 -24.17 7.05 16.14
C TYR A 14 -23.24 7.69 15.12
N GLU A 15 -22.15 7.00 14.78
CA GLU A 15 -21.22 7.46 13.75
C GLU A 15 -21.55 6.84 12.38
N LEU A 16 -21.37 7.63 11.32
CA LEU A 16 -21.36 7.20 9.92
C LEU A 16 -19.94 7.30 9.35
N THR A 17 -19.42 6.18 8.87
CA THR A 17 -18.06 6.12 8.31
C THR A 17 -18.01 5.35 7.01
N SER A 18 -16.93 5.50 6.25
CA SER A 18 -16.65 4.68 5.06
C SER A 18 -15.16 4.44 4.89
N ALA A 19 -14.79 3.26 4.41
CA ALA A 19 -13.44 2.98 3.93
C ALA A 19 -13.39 3.12 2.41
N ILE A 20 -12.40 3.85 1.89
CA ILE A 20 -12.36 4.24 0.47
C ILE A 20 -11.01 3.95 -0.18
N GLY A 21 -11.03 3.67 -1.48
CA GLY A 21 -9.81 3.58 -2.28
C GLY A 21 -9.18 4.96 -2.46
N VAL A 22 -7.84 5.01 -2.50
CA VAL A 22 -7.08 6.27 -2.53
C VAL A 22 -6.27 6.50 -3.81
N GLY A 23 -6.39 5.59 -4.79
CA GLY A 23 -5.87 5.84 -6.14
C GLY A 23 -6.60 7.02 -6.78
N HIS A 24 -5.90 7.80 -7.61
CA HIS A 24 -6.51 8.96 -8.29
C HIS A 24 -7.78 8.59 -9.05
N ASP A 25 -7.73 7.42 -9.72
CA ASP A 25 -8.81 6.83 -10.51
C ASP A 25 -9.96 6.27 -9.66
N LYS A 26 -9.83 6.25 -8.33
CA LYS A 26 -10.93 5.93 -7.39
C LYS A 26 -11.51 7.21 -6.79
N ILE A 27 -10.62 8.15 -6.46
CA ILE A 27 -11.01 9.41 -5.82
C ILE A 27 -11.78 10.30 -6.80
N GLU A 28 -11.45 10.27 -8.09
CA GLU A 28 -12.12 11.11 -9.10
C GLU A 28 -13.59 10.75 -9.36
N ASP A 29 -14.00 9.53 -9.01
CA ASP A 29 -15.36 9.02 -9.27
C ASP A 29 -16.40 9.46 -8.22
N VAL A 30 -15.97 10.10 -7.13
CA VAL A 30 -16.84 10.54 -6.03
C VAL A 30 -16.52 11.98 -5.64
N ASP A 31 -17.56 12.81 -5.55
CA ASP A 31 -17.46 14.12 -4.90
C ASP A 31 -17.44 13.91 -3.37
N TYR A 32 -16.24 13.79 -2.80
CA TYR A 32 -16.08 13.62 -1.36
C TYR A 32 -16.36 14.90 -0.58
N ALA A 33 -16.32 16.08 -1.21
CA ALA A 33 -16.69 17.34 -0.58
C ALA A 33 -18.18 17.33 -0.21
N ASP A 34 -19.02 16.78 -1.10
CA ASP A 34 -20.44 16.58 -0.84
C ASP A 34 -20.67 15.44 0.17
N ALA A 35 -20.04 14.28 -0.03
CA ALA A 35 -20.30 13.12 0.83
C ALA A 35 -19.89 13.33 2.30
N VAL A 36 -18.75 13.98 2.55
CA VAL A 36 -18.15 14.08 3.91
C VAL A 36 -18.97 14.94 4.89
N GLN A 37 -19.91 15.76 4.40
CA GLN A 37 -20.77 16.55 5.28
C GLN A 37 -21.65 15.66 6.17
N TYR A 38 -21.91 14.42 5.75
CA TYR A 38 -22.75 13.45 6.48
C TYR A 38 -21.94 12.44 7.31
N MET A 39 -20.62 12.41 7.17
CA MET A 39 -19.76 11.35 7.72
C MET A 39 -18.96 11.85 8.92
N ASP A 40 -18.71 11.00 9.90
CA ASP A 40 -17.78 11.27 11.00
C ASP A 40 -16.33 11.06 10.54
N TYR A 41 -16.07 9.93 9.87
CA TYR A 41 -14.72 9.55 9.42
C TYR A 41 -14.71 8.90 8.04
N ILE A 42 -13.63 9.17 7.30
CA ILE A 42 -13.20 8.46 6.10
C ILE A 42 -11.94 7.68 6.46
N PHE A 43 -12.02 6.34 6.39
CA PHE A 43 -10.88 5.45 6.53
C PHE A 43 -10.21 5.27 5.17
N ALA A 44 -9.12 6.00 4.94
CA ALA A 44 -8.40 5.97 3.68
C ALA A 44 -7.62 4.65 3.55
N MET A 45 -7.99 3.78 2.59
CA MET A 45 -7.34 2.48 2.34
C MET A 45 -5.97 2.69 1.69
N THR A 46 -5.01 3.11 2.50
CA THR A 46 -3.65 3.53 2.14
C THR A 46 -2.68 2.34 2.12
N TYR A 47 -3.16 1.26 1.51
CA TYR A 47 -2.51 -0.02 1.35
C TYR A 47 -3.01 -0.66 0.04
N ASP A 48 -2.46 -1.80 -0.34
CA ASP A 48 -2.79 -2.50 -1.61
C ASP A 48 -2.43 -1.71 -2.88
N PHE A 49 -1.40 -0.86 -2.83
CA PHE A 49 -0.90 -0.15 -4.01
C PHE A 49 -0.23 -1.07 -5.03
N TYR A 50 0.50 -2.07 -4.52
CA TYR A 50 1.20 -3.10 -5.27
C TYR A 50 0.96 -4.47 -4.63
N GLY A 51 1.06 -5.54 -5.40
CA GLY A 51 0.88 -6.89 -4.89
C GLY A 51 0.92 -7.96 -5.96
N GLY A 52 0.90 -9.22 -5.53
CA GLY A 52 1.07 -10.39 -6.38
C GLY A 52 -0.06 -10.68 -7.39
N TRP A 53 -0.99 -9.74 -7.64
CA TRP A 53 -1.91 -9.84 -8.78
C TRP A 53 -1.21 -9.65 -10.13
N ASN A 54 -0.02 -9.05 -10.14
CA ASN A 54 0.91 -9.03 -11.27
C ASN A 54 2.36 -9.22 -10.75
N ASN A 55 3.34 -9.15 -11.65
CA ASN A 55 4.76 -9.35 -11.35
C ASN A 55 5.56 -8.04 -11.20
N VAL A 56 4.88 -6.89 -11.19
CA VAL A 56 5.50 -5.59 -10.92
C VAL A 56 5.56 -5.41 -9.41
N VAL A 57 6.78 -5.33 -8.89
CA VAL A 57 7.04 -5.15 -7.45
C VAL A 57 6.97 -3.67 -7.09
N GLY A 58 6.67 -3.38 -5.83
CA GLY A 58 6.59 -2.02 -5.32
C GLY A 58 6.07 -1.97 -3.89
N HIS A 59 6.18 -0.81 -3.25
CA HIS A 59 5.74 -0.61 -1.88
C HIS A 59 4.21 -0.56 -1.78
N GLN A 60 3.60 -1.58 -1.15
CA GLN A 60 2.14 -1.70 -1.13
C GLN A 60 1.40 -0.66 -0.25
N THR A 61 2.10 0.04 0.65
CA THR A 61 1.50 0.93 1.68
C THR A 61 2.41 2.13 2.01
N ALA A 62 3.23 2.55 1.04
CA ALA A 62 4.17 3.66 1.24
C ALA A 62 3.46 4.99 1.54
N LEU A 63 4.12 5.86 2.32
CA LEU A 63 3.67 7.24 2.48
C LEU A 63 3.90 8.03 1.19
N TYR A 64 5.11 7.92 0.63
CA TYR A 64 5.53 8.70 -0.53
C TYR A 64 6.02 7.80 -1.68
N CYS A 65 6.35 8.43 -2.80
CA CYS A 65 6.89 7.75 -3.98
C CYS A 65 8.30 7.21 -3.70
N GLY A 66 8.53 5.92 -3.99
CA GLY A 66 9.81 5.26 -3.71
C GLY A 66 10.90 5.46 -4.75
N SER A 67 12.12 5.06 -4.39
CA SER A 67 13.32 5.17 -5.25
C SER A 67 13.19 4.46 -6.58
N PHE A 68 12.40 3.37 -6.62
CA PHE A 68 12.15 2.57 -7.82
C PHE A 68 11.30 3.27 -8.89
N MET A 69 10.60 4.36 -8.54
CA MET A 69 9.70 5.04 -9.46
C MET A 69 10.46 5.85 -10.52
N ARG A 70 9.94 5.84 -11.75
CA ARG A 70 10.54 6.56 -12.89
C ARG A 70 10.35 8.08 -12.78
N PRO A 71 11.17 8.89 -13.48
CA PRO A 71 10.95 10.34 -13.57
C PRO A 71 9.53 10.67 -14.04
N GLY A 72 8.84 11.54 -13.29
CA GLY A 72 7.45 11.95 -13.56
C GLY A 72 6.39 10.86 -13.30
N GLN A 73 6.76 9.70 -12.75
CA GLN A 73 5.77 8.70 -12.34
C GLN A 73 4.99 9.15 -11.09
N CYS A 74 5.67 9.80 -10.16
CA CYS A 74 5.09 10.20 -8.88
C CYS A 74 3.89 11.15 -9.04
N ASP A 75 4.04 12.19 -9.86
CA ASP A 75 3.02 13.20 -10.16
C ASP A 75 2.19 12.87 -11.41
N GLY A 76 2.53 11.80 -12.13
CA GLY A 76 1.85 11.36 -13.34
C GLY A 76 2.19 12.17 -14.60
N THR A 77 3.22 13.02 -14.57
CA THR A 77 3.62 13.86 -15.72
C THR A 77 4.59 13.17 -16.68
N GLY A 78 5.17 12.04 -16.26
CA GLY A 78 6.17 11.28 -17.01
C GLY A 78 5.59 10.24 -17.97
N VAL A 79 6.48 9.37 -18.44
CA VAL A 79 6.16 8.24 -19.31
C VAL A 79 6.76 6.94 -18.76
N ASP A 80 6.12 5.82 -19.06
CA ASP A 80 6.55 4.49 -18.65
C ASP A 80 7.78 4.00 -19.45
N GLU A 81 8.10 2.70 -19.33
CA GLU A 81 9.21 2.07 -20.06
C GLU A 81 8.99 1.97 -21.57
N ASN A 82 7.74 1.99 -22.03
CA ASN A 82 7.34 1.94 -23.44
C ASN A 82 7.14 3.34 -24.03
N GLY A 83 7.29 4.40 -23.23
CA GLY A 83 7.06 5.78 -23.64
C GLY A 83 5.59 6.20 -23.61
N GLU A 84 4.72 5.42 -22.95
CA GLU A 84 3.32 5.78 -22.74
C GLU A 84 3.17 6.70 -21.53
N ALA A 85 2.34 7.73 -21.64
CA ALA A 85 2.11 8.67 -20.54
C ALA A 85 1.41 7.98 -19.36
N TYR A 86 1.83 8.32 -18.14
CA TYR A 86 1.08 7.94 -16.94
C TYR A 86 -0.30 8.60 -16.95
N LYS A 87 -1.30 7.88 -16.44
CA LYS A 87 -2.71 8.32 -16.46
C LYS A 87 -3.09 9.24 -15.29
N GLY A 88 -2.22 9.29 -14.29
CA GLY A 88 -2.37 10.10 -13.09
C GLY A 88 -1.23 9.81 -12.11
N PRO A 89 -1.26 10.43 -10.92
CA PRO A 89 -0.22 10.26 -9.92
C PRO A 89 -0.13 8.81 -9.43
N ALA A 90 1.07 8.40 -9.04
CA ALA A 90 1.33 7.07 -8.53
C ALA A 90 0.53 6.75 -7.27
N TYR A 91 0.26 5.47 -7.03
CA TYR A 91 -0.41 5.01 -5.81
C TYR A 91 0.54 5.10 -4.62
N THR A 92 0.31 6.11 -3.78
CA THR A 92 0.99 6.36 -2.51
C THR A 92 -0.01 6.97 -1.54
N SER A 93 0.27 6.90 -0.24
CA SER A 93 -0.66 7.43 0.75
C SER A 93 -0.81 8.95 0.63
N ASP A 94 0.31 9.67 0.48
CA ASP A 94 0.28 11.13 0.37
C ASP A 94 -0.46 11.59 -0.89
N ASN A 95 -0.20 11.01 -2.07
CA ASN A 95 -0.94 11.39 -3.29
C ASN A 95 -2.46 11.28 -3.11
N GLY A 96 -2.93 10.19 -2.50
CA GLY A 96 -4.35 9.99 -2.23
C GLY A 96 -4.92 10.96 -1.19
N ILE A 97 -4.19 11.20 -0.10
CA ILE A 97 -4.60 12.14 0.95
C ILE A 97 -4.65 13.58 0.40
N GLN A 98 -3.66 14.01 -0.39
CA GLN A 98 -3.64 15.34 -0.99
C GLN A 98 -4.81 15.54 -1.96
N LEU A 99 -5.20 14.52 -2.73
CA LEU A 99 -6.37 14.60 -3.61
C LEU A 99 -7.67 14.80 -2.83
N LEU A 100 -7.87 14.08 -1.71
CA LEU A 100 -9.03 14.26 -0.83
C LEU A 100 -9.04 15.65 -0.19
N LEU A 101 -7.89 16.11 0.32
CA LEU A 101 -7.74 17.45 0.89
C LEU A 101 -8.02 18.54 -0.17
N ALA A 102 -7.56 18.34 -1.40
CA ALA A 102 -7.78 19.28 -2.51
C ALA A 102 -9.25 19.38 -2.94
N GLN A 103 -10.04 18.30 -2.77
CA GLN A 103 -11.50 18.36 -2.92
C GLN A 103 -12.19 19.12 -1.78
N GLY A 104 -11.50 19.40 -0.67
CA GLY A 104 -12.06 20.10 0.48
C GLY A 104 -12.49 19.18 1.63
N VAL A 105 -12.10 17.90 1.61
CA VAL A 105 -12.33 16.99 2.73
C VAL A 105 -11.58 17.49 3.97
N PRO A 106 -12.26 17.69 5.13
CA PRO A 106 -11.58 18.13 6.34
C PRO A 106 -10.56 17.10 6.83
N ALA A 107 -9.31 17.52 7.04
CA ALA A 107 -8.24 16.66 7.53
C ALA A 107 -8.60 15.92 8.84
N SER A 108 -9.38 16.57 9.73
CA SER A 108 -9.82 15.98 11.00
C SER A 108 -10.79 14.79 10.84
N LYS A 109 -11.33 14.55 9.65
CA LYS A 109 -12.19 13.39 9.33
C LYS A 109 -11.44 12.28 8.58
N LEU A 110 -10.19 12.51 8.15
CA LEU A 110 -9.40 11.51 7.45
C LEU A 110 -8.62 10.64 8.44
N VAL A 111 -8.81 9.33 8.36
CA VAL A 111 -8.07 8.34 9.13
C VAL A 111 -7.12 7.59 8.20
N LEU A 112 -5.81 7.69 8.47
CA LEU A 112 -4.77 7.02 7.70
C LEU A 112 -4.74 5.53 8.04
N GLY A 113 -4.63 4.68 7.01
CA GLY A 113 -4.52 3.23 7.14
C GLY A 113 -3.08 2.78 7.42
N ALA A 114 -2.96 1.64 8.09
CA ALA A 114 -1.67 0.98 8.32
C ALA A 114 -1.82 -0.52 8.10
N ALA A 115 -1.03 -1.08 7.19
CA ALA A 115 -1.09 -2.50 6.87
C ALA A 115 -0.48 -3.35 8.01
N MET A 116 -1.27 -4.28 8.55
CA MET A 116 -0.80 -5.33 9.47
C MET A 116 -0.48 -6.65 8.73
N TYR A 117 -0.17 -6.54 7.45
CA TYR A 117 0.18 -7.64 6.54
C TYR A 117 1.16 -7.14 5.48
N GLY A 118 1.91 -8.05 4.88
CA GLY A 118 2.73 -7.83 3.70
C GLY A 118 2.08 -8.44 2.46
N ARG A 119 2.40 -7.85 1.30
CA ARG A 119 2.14 -8.46 -0.01
C ARG A 119 3.47 -8.84 -0.62
N GLY A 120 3.54 -10.00 -1.26
CA GLY A 120 4.82 -10.50 -1.70
C GLY A 120 4.82 -11.30 -2.98
N TRP A 121 6.03 -11.44 -3.51
CA TRP A 121 6.36 -12.15 -4.73
C TRP A 121 7.43 -13.20 -4.48
N GLU A 122 7.58 -14.13 -5.42
CA GLU A 122 8.75 -15.00 -5.56
C GLU A 122 9.49 -14.64 -6.85
N GLY A 123 10.75 -15.07 -6.98
CA GLY A 123 11.52 -14.92 -8.22
C GLY A 123 11.99 -13.49 -8.53
N VAL A 124 11.94 -12.56 -7.57
CA VAL A 124 12.64 -11.27 -7.64
C VAL A 124 14.14 -11.53 -7.44
N MET A 125 14.80 -12.05 -8.47
CA MET A 125 16.19 -12.47 -8.39
C MET A 125 17.15 -11.29 -8.60
N PRO A 126 18.37 -11.30 -8.03
CA PRO A 126 19.35 -10.21 -8.19
C PRO A 126 19.60 -9.79 -9.64
N GLU A 127 19.58 -10.74 -10.59
CA GLU A 127 19.75 -10.49 -12.02
C GLU A 127 18.59 -9.73 -12.69
N THR A 128 17.44 -9.59 -12.02
CA THR A 128 16.29 -8.83 -12.52
C THR A 128 16.32 -7.36 -12.12
N LEU A 129 17.14 -6.98 -11.13
CA LEU A 129 17.20 -5.63 -10.60
C LEU A 129 17.90 -4.69 -11.60
N SER A 130 17.27 -3.55 -11.87
CA SER A 130 17.94 -2.47 -12.61
C SER A 130 18.81 -1.58 -11.70
N ASP A 131 18.50 -1.52 -10.40
CA ASP A 131 19.38 -1.03 -9.34
C ASP A 131 19.71 -2.19 -8.38
N PRO A 132 20.96 -2.69 -8.34
CA PRO A 132 21.35 -3.81 -7.45
C PRO A 132 21.12 -3.58 -5.95
N ALA A 133 20.91 -2.34 -5.52
CA ALA A 133 20.65 -2.00 -4.12
C ALA A 133 19.16 -1.96 -3.75
N ASP A 134 18.26 -1.98 -4.74
CA ASP A 134 16.82 -1.81 -4.54
C ASP A 134 16.03 -2.97 -5.18
N PRO A 135 15.51 -3.93 -4.39
CA PRO A 135 14.74 -5.06 -4.92
C PRO A 135 13.42 -4.62 -5.57
N MET A 136 12.92 -3.41 -5.30
CA MET A 136 11.72 -2.87 -5.95
C MET A 136 11.98 -2.48 -7.42
N THR A 137 13.24 -2.53 -7.88
CA THR A 137 13.59 -2.37 -9.29
C THR A 137 13.69 -3.70 -10.06
N GLY A 138 13.40 -4.82 -9.39
CA GLY A 138 13.36 -6.16 -9.97
C GLY A 138 12.03 -6.51 -10.62
N VAL A 139 11.90 -7.77 -11.04
CA VAL A 139 10.66 -8.31 -11.62
C VAL A 139 10.33 -9.63 -10.91
N GLY A 140 9.10 -9.75 -10.40
CA GLY A 140 8.63 -10.99 -9.80
C GLY A 140 8.33 -12.08 -10.83
N ASN A 141 8.20 -13.33 -10.38
CA ASN A 141 7.80 -14.47 -11.20
C ASN A 141 6.62 -15.25 -10.60
N GLY A 142 5.85 -14.60 -9.74
CA GLY A 142 4.67 -15.16 -9.11
C GLY A 142 4.45 -14.63 -7.70
N LYS A 143 3.30 -14.97 -7.13
CA LYS A 143 2.91 -14.66 -5.75
C LYS A 143 3.76 -15.42 -4.75
N LEU A 144 4.14 -14.77 -3.64
CA LEU A 144 4.69 -15.42 -2.45
C LEU A 144 3.88 -16.67 -2.08
N LYS A 145 4.56 -17.80 -1.86
CA LYS A 145 3.96 -19.02 -1.33
C LYS A 145 4.33 -19.21 0.13
N GLY A 146 3.49 -19.91 0.86
CA GLY A 146 3.76 -20.27 2.24
C GLY A 146 2.67 -21.13 2.85
N SER A 147 2.80 -21.35 4.15
CA SER A 147 1.81 -22.08 4.94
C SER A 147 1.03 -21.15 5.86
N THR A 148 -0.15 -21.60 6.31
CA THR A 148 -0.93 -20.88 7.32
C THR A 148 -0.18 -20.76 8.66
N ALA A 149 0.74 -21.68 8.97
CA ALA A 149 1.63 -21.58 10.13
C ALA A 149 2.59 -20.38 10.04
N GLN A 150 2.95 -19.97 8.82
CA GLN A 150 3.72 -18.75 8.55
C GLN A 150 2.86 -17.49 8.47
N GLY A 151 1.53 -17.61 8.59
CA GLY A 151 0.59 -16.51 8.38
C GLY A 151 0.29 -16.24 6.90
N VAL A 152 0.60 -17.18 6.00
CA VAL A 152 0.18 -17.10 4.59
C VAL A 152 -1.17 -17.82 4.45
N TRP A 153 -2.25 -17.03 4.43
CA TRP A 153 -3.62 -17.52 4.29
C TRP A 153 -4.09 -17.58 2.84
N GLU A 154 -3.52 -16.70 2.00
CA GLU A 154 -3.70 -16.63 0.57
C GLU A 154 -2.33 -16.37 -0.07
N ASP A 155 -2.06 -16.99 -1.22
CA ASP A 155 -0.87 -16.71 -2.01
C ASP A 155 -0.68 -15.20 -2.23
N GLY A 156 0.53 -14.72 -1.97
CA GLY A 156 0.89 -13.31 -2.13
C GLY A 156 0.53 -12.41 -0.94
N VAL A 157 -0.01 -12.96 0.15
CA VAL A 157 -0.35 -12.20 1.37
C VAL A 157 0.17 -12.92 2.61
N ILE A 158 0.83 -12.19 3.51
CA ILE A 158 1.37 -12.73 4.77
C ILE A 158 1.06 -11.79 5.94
N ASP A 159 0.59 -12.34 7.07
CA ASP A 159 0.39 -11.56 8.29
C ASP A 159 1.71 -10.90 8.76
N TYR A 160 1.66 -9.68 9.31
CA TYR A 160 2.85 -9.02 9.86
C TYR A 160 3.56 -9.85 10.96
N LYS A 161 2.78 -10.55 11.81
CA LYS A 161 3.35 -11.48 12.80
C LYS A 161 4.13 -12.63 12.14
N GLY A 162 3.70 -13.07 10.95
CA GLY A 162 4.39 -14.04 10.12
C GLY A 162 5.73 -13.50 9.63
N ILE A 163 5.72 -12.29 9.04
CA ILE A 163 6.94 -11.57 8.64
C ILE A 163 7.91 -11.46 9.83
N LYS A 164 7.41 -11.07 11.00
CA LYS A 164 8.23 -10.96 12.22
C LYS A 164 8.88 -12.29 12.59
N SER A 165 8.11 -13.38 12.65
CA SER A 165 8.59 -14.69 13.13
C SER A 165 9.43 -15.45 12.11
N PHE A 166 9.24 -15.24 10.80
CA PHE A 166 9.85 -16.06 9.76
C PHE A 166 10.82 -15.32 8.84
N MET A 167 10.84 -13.98 8.86
CA MET A 167 11.70 -13.19 7.97
C MET A 167 12.52 -12.13 8.71
N LEU A 168 11.98 -11.41 9.70
CA LEU A 168 12.73 -10.35 10.41
C LEU A 168 13.55 -10.87 11.61
N GLY A 169 12.97 -11.76 12.40
CA GLY A 169 13.52 -12.18 13.70
C GLY A 169 13.48 -11.07 14.76
N ASP A 170 13.92 -11.38 15.98
CA ASP A 170 13.76 -10.48 17.14
C ASP A 170 14.47 -9.13 16.96
N ASN A 171 15.66 -9.14 16.37
CA ASN A 171 16.51 -7.95 16.18
C ASN A 171 16.22 -7.15 14.90
N ILE A 172 15.23 -7.56 14.08
CA ILE A 172 14.83 -6.86 12.83
C ILE A 172 16.02 -6.72 11.86
N GLN A 173 16.82 -7.78 11.71
CA GLN A 173 17.97 -7.80 10.80
C GLN A 173 17.79 -8.80 9.66
N GLY A 174 16.79 -9.68 9.74
CA GLY A 174 16.63 -10.77 8.80
C GLY A 174 16.98 -12.13 9.42
N ILE A 175 16.18 -13.14 9.11
CA ILE A 175 16.39 -14.56 9.42
C ILE A 175 15.99 -15.40 8.20
N ASN A 176 16.33 -16.69 8.21
CA ASN A 176 15.93 -17.64 7.15
C ASN A 176 16.33 -17.18 5.72
N GLY A 177 17.45 -16.49 5.59
CA GLY A 177 17.97 -15.98 4.31
C GLY A 177 17.35 -14.67 3.84
N PHE A 178 16.39 -14.09 4.58
CA PHE A 178 15.88 -12.75 4.32
C PHE A 178 16.83 -11.69 4.86
N GLN A 179 16.94 -10.58 4.13
CA GLN A 179 17.53 -9.33 4.57
C GLN A 179 16.45 -8.26 4.68
N TYR A 180 16.55 -7.42 5.70
CA TYR A 180 15.68 -6.27 5.89
C TYR A 180 16.23 -5.04 5.14
N GLY A 181 15.34 -4.27 4.55
CA GLY A 181 15.65 -2.96 3.98
C GLY A 181 14.54 -1.95 4.20
N TYR A 182 14.87 -0.68 3.96
CA TYR A 182 13.95 0.44 4.13
C TYR A 182 14.21 1.49 3.06
N ASP A 183 13.19 1.82 2.29
CA ASP A 183 13.19 2.97 1.40
C ASP A 183 12.80 4.21 2.22
N ALA A 184 13.81 5.00 2.61
CA ALA A 184 13.61 6.22 3.40
C ALA A 184 12.89 7.33 2.63
N GLN A 185 12.89 7.30 1.29
CA GLN A 185 12.12 8.26 0.49
C GLN A 185 10.64 7.92 0.54
N ALA A 186 10.30 6.63 0.42
CA ALA A 186 8.91 6.14 0.48
C ALA A 186 8.34 6.04 1.90
N GLU A 187 9.21 5.99 2.90
CA GLU A 187 8.92 5.54 4.27
C GLU A 187 8.37 4.09 4.29
N ALA A 188 9.00 3.19 3.52
CA ALA A 188 8.48 1.84 3.29
C ALA A 188 9.54 0.75 3.55
N PRO A 189 9.26 -0.22 4.46
CA PRO A 189 10.12 -1.38 4.70
C PRO A 189 9.91 -2.48 3.66
N TRP A 190 10.90 -3.35 3.53
CA TRP A 190 10.79 -4.63 2.82
C TRP A 190 11.68 -5.70 3.47
N VAL A 191 11.37 -6.97 3.20
CA VAL A 191 12.27 -8.11 3.43
C VAL A 191 12.46 -8.89 2.15
N TRP A 192 13.71 -9.18 1.81
CA TRP A 192 14.05 -9.84 0.55
C TRP A 192 14.99 -11.02 0.79
N ASN A 193 14.71 -12.17 0.18
CA ASN A 193 15.63 -13.31 0.14
C ASN A 193 16.22 -13.41 -1.27
N PRO A 194 17.49 -13.01 -1.48
CA PRO A 194 18.09 -12.99 -2.82
C PRO A 194 18.35 -14.38 -3.41
N THR A 195 18.24 -15.45 -2.62
CA THR A 195 18.43 -16.84 -3.11
C THR A 195 17.13 -17.41 -3.68
N THR A 196 15.98 -17.07 -3.10
CA THR A 196 14.66 -17.53 -3.55
C THR A 196 13.92 -16.49 -4.38
N GLY A 197 14.38 -15.24 -4.36
CA GLY A 197 13.69 -14.09 -4.93
C GLY A 197 12.39 -13.76 -4.19
N GLN A 198 12.20 -14.25 -2.96
CA GLN A 198 11.04 -13.89 -2.15
C GLN A 198 11.20 -12.45 -1.66
N LEU A 199 10.25 -11.59 -2.03
CA LEU A 199 10.19 -10.19 -1.64
C LEU A 199 8.83 -9.91 -1.00
N ILE A 200 8.82 -9.30 0.19
CA ILE A 200 7.64 -8.82 0.91
C ILE A 200 7.86 -7.37 1.34
#